data_AF-A0A343JB03-F1
#
_entry.id   AF-A0A343JB03-F1
#
_cell.length_a   1.000
_cell.length_b   1.000
_cell.length_c   1.000
_cell.angle_alpha   90.00
_cell.angle_beta   90.00
_cell.angle_gamma   90.00
#
_symmetry.space_group_name_H-M   'P 1'
#
loop_
_entity.id
_entity.type
_entity.pdbx_description
1 polymer ?
#
loop_
_entity_poly.entity_id
_entity_poly.type
_entity_poly.pdbx_seq_one_letter_code
_entity_poly.pdbx_strand_id
1 'polypeptide(L)'
;MFNNKYFCEKCKKIQPIYSKKINEVVELNLGEMEYEKEIGFCCVCGEEIYSVEIAEKNKRTFNRKLKEFEESYNLARLIEAAADGNLEIIDGKEAVFKKIQDILSSKNQK
;
A
#
# COMPACT_ATOMS: atom_id res chain seq x y z
N MET A 1 4.85 21.68 17.10
CA MET A 1 3.62 22.51 17.04
C MET A 1 2.42 21.62 17.30
N PHE A 2 1.73 21.79 18.43
CA PHE A 2 0.54 21.01 18.83
C PHE A 2 -0.73 21.62 18.23
N ASN A 3 -0.92 21.52 16.91
CA ASN A 3 -2.01 22.24 16.24
C ASN A 3 -3.38 21.58 16.36
N ASN A 4 -3.43 20.30 16.74
CA ASN A 4 -4.69 19.58 16.79
C ASN A 4 -5.05 19.23 18.23
N LYS A 5 -6.23 19.68 18.67
CA LYS A 5 -6.81 19.32 19.95
C LYS A 5 -8.04 18.45 19.73
N TYR A 6 -8.11 17.32 20.41
CA TYR A 6 -9.22 16.37 20.30
C TYR A 6 -9.75 16.01 21.68
N PHE A 7 -11.01 15.59 21.74
CA PHE A 7 -11.59 15.11 22.98
C PHE A 7 -10.91 13.80 23.40
N CYS A 8 -10.40 13.76 24.63
CA CYS A 8 -9.81 12.58 25.20
C CYS A 8 -10.81 11.92 26.17
N GLU A 9 -11.23 10.69 25.88
CA GLU A 9 -12.18 9.95 26.71
C GLU A 9 -11.69 9.72 28.14
N LYS A 10 -10.37 9.59 28.34
CA LYS A 10 -9.77 9.39 29.65
C LYS A 10 -9.60 10.68 30.44
N CYS A 11 -9.23 11.79 29.78
CA CYS A 11 -9.13 13.09 30.43
C CYS A 11 -10.48 13.79 30.61
N LYS A 12 -11.51 13.35 29.87
CA LYS A 12 -12.84 13.98 29.77
C LYS A 12 -12.78 15.47 29.39
N LYS A 13 -11.80 15.84 28.56
CA LYS A 13 -11.60 17.20 28.04
C LYS A 13 -10.87 17.18 26.71
N ILE A 14 -10.93 18.32 26.01
CA ILE A 14 -10.17 18.59 24.79
C ILE A 14 -8.68 18.73 25.17
N GLN A 15 -7.83 17.92 24.55
CA GLN A 15 -6.40 17.85 24.84
C GLN A 15 -5.58 17.97 23.55
N PRO A 16 -4.37 18.53 23.63
CA PRO A 16 -3.42 18.42 22.53
C PRO A 16 -3.07 16.96 22.27
N ILE A 17 -2.83 16.63 21.01
CA ILE A 17 -2.40 15.30 20.59
C ILE A 17 -1.00 15.31 20.00
N TYR A 18 -0.32 14.18 20.10
CA TYR A 18 0.83 13.82 19.27
C TYR A 18 0.45 12.61 18.42
N SER A 19 1.06 12.46 17.25
CA SER A 19 0.86 11.29 16.40
C SER A 19 2.11 10.43 16.31
N LYS A 20 1.92 9.14 16.08
CA LYS A 20 2.98 8.17 15.76
C LYS A 20 2.57 7.37 14.54
N LYS A 21 3.56 6.93 13.78
CA LYS A 21 3.39 6.01 12.66
C LYS A 21 3.69 4.60 13.15
N ILE A 22 2.85 3.65 12.75
CA ILE A 22 3.04 2.23 12.97
C ILE A 22 2.86 1.49 11.65
N ASN A 23 3.46 0.32 11.52
CA ASN A 23 3.15 -0.57 10.41
C ASN A 23 1.99 -1.48 10.83
N GLU A 24 0.96 -1.53 10.00
CA GLU A 24 -0.18 -2.43 10.15
C GLU A 24 -0.17 -3.43 8.99
N VAL A 25 -0.35 -4.70 9.31
CA VAL A 25 -0.51 -5.78 8.34
C VAL A 25 -1.99 -6.08 8.21
N VAL A 26 -2.50 -6.07 6.98
CA VAL A 26 -3.89 -6.38 6.66
C VAL A 26 -3.92 -7.60 5.76
N GLU A 27 -4.70 -8.60 6.17
CA GLU A 27 -4.96 -9.80 5.37
C GLU A 27 -6.02 -9.47 4.31
N LEU A 28 -5.65 -9.57 3.03
CA LEU A 28 -6.53 -9.38 1.89
C LEU A 28 -6.71 -10.72 1.16
N ASN A 29 -7.74 -10.82 0.32
CA ASN A 29 -7.96 -12.02 -0.52
C ASN A 29 -6.77 -12.37 -1.44
N LEU A 30 -5.91 -11.39 -1.74
CA LEU A 30 -4.74 -11.54 -2.60
C LEU A 30 -3.44 -11.81 -1.81
N GLY A 31 -3.49 -11.77 -0.47
CA GLY A 31 -2.34 -11.94 0.42
C GLY A 31 -2.25 -10.85 1.49
N GLU A 32 -1.14 -10.86 2.23
CA GLU A 32 -0.87 -9.87 3.29
C GLU A 32 -0.30 -8.58 2.70
N MET A 33 -0.87 -7.43 3.11
CA MET A 33 -0.39 -6.11 2.75
C MET A 33 0.03 -5.34 4.00
N GLU A 34 1.29 -4.90 4.03
CA GLU A 34 1.79 -3.98 5.06
C GLU A 34 1.61 -2.53 4.62
N TYR A 35 1.10 -1.68 5.52
CA TYR A 35 1.02 -0.24 5.30
C TYR A 35 1.29 0.57 6.55
N GLU A 36 1.81 1.79 6.35
CA GLU A 36 2.08 2.73 7.44
C GLU A 36 0.78 3.46 7.83
N LYS A 37 0.39 3.32 9.09
CA LYS A 37 -0.79 3.94 9.71
C LYS A 37 -0.36 4.96 10.75
N GLU A 38 -0.98 6.14 10.70
CA GLU A 38 -0.81 7.18 11.71
C GLU A 38 -1.85 7.00 12.83
N ILE A 39 -1.43 7.09 14.09
CA ILE A 39 -2.29 7.00 15.28
C ILE A 39 -2.06 8.24 16.14
N GLY A 40 -3.17 8.85 16.59
CA GLY A 40 -3.15 10.01 17.48
C GLY A 40 -3.24 9.58 18.95
N PHE A 41 -2.49 10.26 19.81
CA PHE A 41 -2.46 10.00 21.25
C PHE A 41 -2.58 11.28 22.05
N CYS A 42 -3.21 11.20 23.21
CA CYS A 42 -3.31 12.30 24.17
C CYS A 42 -1.93 12.67 24.72
N CYS A 43 -1.52 13.94 24.61
CA CYS A 43 -0.28 14.41 25.23
C CYS A 43 -0.26 14.33 26.76
N VAL A 44 -1.43 14.20 27.40
CA VAL A 44 -1.54 14.24 28.87
C VAL A 44 -1.58 12.83 29.47
N CYS A 45 -2.40 11.93 28.92
CA CYS A 45 -2.60 10.60 29.50
C CYS A 45 -2.11 9.44 28.62
N GLY A 46 -1.60 9.75 27.41
CA GLY A 46 -1.11 8.75 26.47
C GLY A 46 -2.17 7.88 25.80
N GLU A 47 -3.46 8.08 26.10
CA GLU A 47 -4.55 7.31 25.51
C GLU A 47 -4.66 7.58 24.00
N GLU A 48 -4.97 6.54 23.22
CA GLU A 48 -5.29 6.70 21.81
C GLU A 48 -6.53 7.59 21.65
N ILE A 49 -6.48 8.51 20.68
CA ILE A 49 -7.57 9.42 20.38
C ILE A 49 -7.92 9.30 18.91
N TYR A 50 -9.23 9.13 18.66
CA TYR A 50 -9.78 9.23 17.33
C TYR A 50 -9.70 10.66 16.79
N SER A 51 -9.19 10.79 15.57
CA SER A 51 -9.12 12.04 14.82
C SER A 51 -9.62 11.79 13.39
N VAL A 52 -10.60 12.58 12.95
CA VAL A 52 -11.13 12.50 11.58
C VAL A 52 -10.03 12.78 10.55
N GLU A 53 -9.18 13.77 10.81
CA GLU A 53 -8.06 14.10 9.92
C GLU A 53 -7.05 12.94 9.79
N ILE A 54 -6.73 12.27 10.90
CA ILE A 54 -5.85 11.09 10.89
C ILE A 54 -6.54 9.93 10.13
N ALA A 55 -7.82 9.71 10.37
CA ALA A 55 -8.59 8.67 9.68
C ALA A 55 -8.62 8.91 8.15
N GLU A 56 -8.81 10.14 7.70
CA GLU A 56 -8.79 10.50 6.28
C GLU A 56 -7.40 10.35 5.64
N LYS A 57 -6.33 10.67 6.37
CA LYS A 57 -4.95 10.42 5.92
C LYS A 57 -4.69 8.92 5.79
N ASN A 58 -5.05 8.15 6.80
CA ASN A 58 -4.89 6.69 6.80
C ASN A 58 -5.66 6.05 5.64
N LYS A 59 -6.90 6.47 5.38
CA LYS A 59 -7.70 6.00 4.24
C LYS A 59 -7.00 6.26 2.91
N ARG A 60 -6.43 7.46 2.72
CA ARG A 60 -5.66 7.80 1.51
C ARG A 60 -4.41 6.93 1.37
N THR A 61 -3.66 6.76 2.46
CA THR A 61 -2.45 5.92 2.47
C THR A 61 -2.78 4.46 2.16
N PHE A 62 -3.82 3.91 2.81
CA PHE A 62 -4.30 2.55 2.57
C PHE A 62 -4.70 2.33 1.12
N ASN A 63 -5.55 3.20 0.55
CA ASN A 63 -6.01 3.06 -0.84
C ASN A 63 -4.87 3.12 -1.85
N ARG A 64 -3.87 3.98 -1.61
CA ARG A 64 -2.68 4.04 -2.46
C ARG A 64 -1.90 2.72 -2.39
N LYS A 65 -1.70 2.20 -1.18
CA LYS A 65 -0.99 0.93 -0.96
C LYS A 65 -1.73 -0.27 -1.55
N LEU A 66 -3.05 -0.30 -1.41
CA LEU A 66 -3.90 -1.32 -2.02
C LEU A 66 -3.74 -1.35 -3.54
N LYS A 67 -3.74 -0.19 -4.19
CA LYS A 67 -3.53 -0.09 -5.64
C LYS A 67 -2.14 -0.61 -6.06
N GLU A 68 -1.09 -0.21 -5.35
CA GLU A 68 0.29 -0.70 -5.59
C GLU A 68 0.38 -2.22 -5.42
N PHE A 69 -0.34 -2.77 -4.43
CA PHE A 69 -0.40 -4.20 -4.16
C PHE A 69 -1.13 -4.97 -5.26
N GLU A 70 -2.30 -4.49 -5.71
CA GLU A 70 -3.05 -5.08 -6.82
C GLU A 70 -2.26 -5.06 -8.14
N GLU A 71 -1.55 -3.97 -8.43
CA GLU A 71 -0.67 -3.87 -9.60
C GLU A 71 0.47 -4.90 -9.53
N SER A 72 1.11 -5.03 -8.36
CA SER A 72 2.19 -6.00 -8.13
C SER A 72 1.71 -7.45 -8.27
N TYR A 73 0.55 -7.76 -7.70
CA TYR A 73 -0.07 -9.08 -7.81
C TYR A 73 -0.39 -9.43 -9.27
N ASN A 74 -0.97 -8.49 -10.02
CA ASN A 74 -1.27 -8.69 -11.44
C ASN A 74 0.00 -8.92 -12.27
N LEU A 75 1.08 -8.19 -12.00
CA LEU A 75 2.36 -8.40 -12.66
C LEU A 75 2.95 -9.77 -12.36
N ALA A 76 2.92 -10.21 -11.09
CA ALA A 76 3.37 -11.54 -10.70
C ALA A 76 2.60 -12.63 -11.46
N ARG A 77 1.27 -12.53 -11.51
CA ARG A 77 0.42 -13.46 -12.26
C ARG A 77 0.72 -13.49 -13.75
N LEU A 78 1.04 -12.35 -14.37
CA LEU A 78 1.44 -12.30 -15.78
C LEU A 78 2.79 -12.97 -16.03
N ILE A 79 3.74 -12.83 -15.10
CA ILE A 79 5.04 -13.50 -15.15
C ILE A 79 4.87 -15.01 -15.01
N GLU A 80 4.05 -15.47 -14.06
CA GLU A 80 3.74 -16.90 -13.88
C GLU A 80 3.07 -17.48 -15.13
N ALA A 81 2.06 -16.81 -15.68
CA ALA A 81 1.41 -17.26 -16.92
C ALA A 81 2.38 -17.30 -18.12
N ALA A 82 3.34 -16.37 -18.18
CA ALA A 82 4.39 -16.39 -19.20
C ALA A 82 5.37 -17.56 -19.01
N ALA A 83 5.75 -17.84 -17.76
CA ALA A 83 6.66 -18.93 -17.41
C ALA A 83 6.04 -20.31 -17.68
N ASP A 84 4.74 -20.46 -17.43
CA ASP A 84 3.98 -21.70 -17.66
C ASP A 84 3.58 -21.89 -19.14
N GLY A 85 3.94 -20.97 -20.04
CA GLY A 85 3.61 -21.05 -21.47
C GLY A 85 2.13 -20.85 -21.79
N ASN A 86 1.32 -20.38 -20.82
CA ASN A 86 -0.12 -20.21 -20.93
C ASN A 86 -0.56 -18.81 -21.43
N LEU A 87 0.39 -17.94 -21.81
CA LEU A 87 0.06 -16.71 -22.53
C LEU A 87 -0.30 -17.05 -23.98
N GLU A 88 -1.60 -17.25 -24.25
CA GLU A 88 -2.11 -17.14 -25.60
C GLU A 88 -1.85 -15.72 -26.11
N ILE A 89 -0.94 -15.63 -27.09
CA ILE A 89 -0.71 -14.40 -27.84
C ILE A 89 -2.02 -14.08 -28.55
N ILE A 90 -2.74 -13.07 -28.06
CA ILE A 90 -3.86 -12.50 -28.81
C ILE A 90 -3.25 -11.90 -30.09
N ASP A 91 -3.59 -12.49 -31.23
CA ASP A 91 -3.12 -12.10 -32.56
C ASP A 91 -3.15 -10.57 -32.74
N GLY A 92 -2.02 -10.00 -33.18
CA GLY A 92 -1.84 -8.56 -33.40
C GLY A 92 -0.78 -7.87 -32.53
N LYS A 93 -0.11 -8.59 -31.62
CA LYS A 93 1.03 -8.06 -30.82
C LYS A 93 2.33 -8.85 -30.93
N GLU A 94 2.50 -9.69 -31.96
CA GLU A 94 3.74 -10.47 -32.13
C GLU A 94 4.99 -9.58 -32.23
N ALA A 95 4.86 -8.37 -32.77
CA ALA A 95 5.96 -7.40 -32.84
C ALA A 95 6.50 -6.97 -31.46
N VAL A 96 5.65 -6.95 -30.43
CA VAL A 96 6.05 -6.60 -29.06
C VAL A 96 6.79 -7.76 -28.42
N PHE A 97 6.29 -8.99 -28.60
CA PHE A 97 6.95 -10.19 -28.11
C PHE A 97 8.33 -10.39 -28.72
N LYS A 98 8.47 -10.16 -30.03
CA LYS A 98 9.76 -10.22 -30.73
C LYS A 98 10.77 -9.22 -30.16
N LYS A 99 10.34 -7.98 -29.91
CA LYS A 99 11.19 -6.96 -29.28
C LYS A 99 11.60 -7.32 -27.87
N ILE A 100 10.71 -7.91 -27.07
CA ILE A 100 11.03 -8.37 -25.72
C ILE A 100 12.05 -9.51 -25.77
N GLN A 101 11.87 -10.48 -26.68
CA GLN A 101 12.85 -11.55 -26.90
C GLN A 101 14.21 -11.02 -27.36
N ASP A 102 14.27 -10.04 -28.27
CA ASP A 102 15.53 -9.44 -28.73
C ASP A 102 16.27 -8.71 -27.59
N ILE A 103 15.53 -8.00 -26.72
CA ILE A 103 16.10 -7.31 -25.55
C ILE A 103 16.63 -8.33 -24.52
N LEU A 104 15.92 -9.43 -24.28
CA LEU A 104 16.35 -10.47 -23.35
C LEU A 104 17.56 -11.26 -23.89
N SER A 105 17.57 -11.53 -25.19
CA SER A 105 18.65 -12.28 -25.86
C SER A 105 19.95 -11.46 -25.96
N SER A 106 19.83 -10.15 -26.16
CA SER A 106 20.99 -9.23 -26.20
C SER A 106 21.60 -8.95 -24.83
N LYS A 107 20.85 -9.12 -23.73
CA LYS A 107 21.39 -9.02 -22.37
C LYS A 107 22.17 -10.26 -21.93
N ASN A 108 21.92 -11.43 -22.53
CA ASN A 108 22.64 -12.67 -22.24
C ASN A 108 23.92 -12.87 -23.08
N GLN A 109 24.31 -11.87 -23.89
CA GLN A 109 25.54 -11.88 -24.70
C GLN A 109 26.63 -10.90 -24.21
N LYS A 110 26.62 -10.54 -22.92
CA LYS A 110 27.76 -9.88 -22.28
C LYS A 110 28.24 -10.66 -21.05
#